data_AF-A0A0G1G7M7-F1
#
_entry.id   AF-A0A0G1G7M7-F1
#
_cell.length_a   1.000
_cell.length_b   1.000
_cell.length_c   1.000
_cell.angle_alpha   90.00
_cell.angle_beta   90.00
_cell.angle_gamma   90.00
#
_symmetry.space_group_name_H-M   'P 1'
#
loop_
_entity.id
_entity.type
_entity.pdbx_description
1 polymer ?
#
loop_
_entity_poly.entity_id
_entity_poly.type
_entity_poly.pdbx_seq_one_letter_code
_entity_poly.pdbx_strand_id
1 'polypeptide(L)'
;MTGTDQFKAMGERIKRESEETKPKEELAPVREEEITKAVATMDVIKENQELAKRYQQASKMGSENLSGGMPILKIHSIGRSTNELSDGSEPNNGWFYYKPTKQQFETIDCHILAISRGFNTPKLGGKPGETTYQHLLSGVMKVDGEYAPFVIYLNSAGHRNRMYAFGKQIHQFTHQRPIGIPMFALSIKLFTVQEKYEFTGDDGKKMSGKSWVMDYELKVNEDGSPVLVGDVREFDFLEESVIKAQEMMESMITSKVSEEAQPAVMSDETAIQGEEVFTGKVKKDEEIPF
;
A
#
# COMPACT_ATOMS: atom_id res chain seq x y z
N MET A 1 -38.70 -36.59 -31.32
CA MET A 1 -38.26 -35.21 -30.97
C MET A 1 -36.76 -35.24 -30.82
N THR A 2 -36.07 -34.36 -31.53
CA THR A 2 -34.60 -34.28 -31.50
C THR A 2 -34.15 -33.34 -30.37
N GLY A 3 -32.94 -33.50 -29.85
CA GLY A 3 -32.43 -32.65 -28.74
C GLY A 3 -32.47 -31.15 -29.02
N THR A 4 -32.44 -30.76 -30.30
CA THR A 4 -32.63 -29.38 -30.78
C THR A 4 -34.04 -28.82 -30.56
N ASP A 5 -35.07 -29.67 -30.51
CA ASP A 5 -36.45 -29.26 -30.27
C ASP A 5 -36.70 -28.93 -28.77
N GLN A 6 -35.98 -29.61 -27.87
CA GLN A 6 -36.05 -29.37 -26.43
C GLN A 6 -35.36 -28.06 -26.01
N PHE A 7 -34.25 -27.71 -26.66
CA PHE A 7 -33.55 -26.44 -26.40
C PHE A 7 -34.35 -25.22 -26.88
N LYS A 8 -35.05 -25.30 -28.01
CA LYS A 8 -35.95 -24.23 -28.46
C LYS A 8 -37.13 -24.03 -27.51
N ALA A 9 -37.75 -25.12 -27.06
CA ALA A 9 -38.86 -25.04 -26.11
C ALA A 9 -38.43 -24.47 -24.74
N MET A 10 -37.21 -24.77 -24.28
CA MET A 10 -36.66 -24.22 -23.04
C MET A 10 -36.30 -22.72 -23.18
N GLY A 11 -35.76 -22.32 -24.33
CA GLY A 11 -35.48 -20.91 -24.64
C GLY A 11 -36.73 -20.04 -24.70
N GLU A 12 -37.82 -20.54 -25.31
CA GLU A 12 -39.10 -19.83 -25.35
C GLU A 12 -39.77 -19.75 -23.98
N ARG A 13 -39.59 -20.77 -23.13
CA ARG A 13 -40.13 -20.78 -21.77
C ARG A 13 -39.41 -19.79 -20.85
N ILE A 14 -38.07 -19.72 -20.92
CA ILE A 14 -37.27 -18.72 -20.19
C ILE A 14 -37.62 -17.31 -20.65
N LYS A 15 -37.88 -17.12 -21.96
CA LYS A 15 -38.27 -15.81 -22.49
C LYS A 15 -39.64 -15.36 -21.98
N ARG A 16 -40.63 -16.26 -21.94
CA ARG A 16 -41.95 -15.98 -21.31
C ARG A 16 -41.84 -15.71 -19.82
N GLU A 17 -41.08 -16.53 -19.09
CA GLU A 17 -40.87 -16.34 -17.64
C GLU A 17 -40.15 -14.99 -17.37
N SER A 18 -39.26 -14.53 -18.25
CA SER A 18 -38.57 -13.23 -18.14
C SER A 18 -39.42 -12.01 -18.52
N GLU A 19 -40.47 -12.20 -19.33
CA GLU A 19 -41.41 -11.15 -19.73
C GLU A 19 -42.55 -11.00 -18.71
N GLU A 20 -42.90 -12.06 -17.96
CA GLU A 20 -43.95 -12.04 -16.93
C GLU A 20 -43.47 -11.68 -15.51
N THR A 21 -42.15 -11.67 -15.23
CA THR A 21 -41.58 -11.31 -13.90
C THR A 21 -40.86 -9.95 -13.85
N LYS A 22 -41.27 -8.98 -14.68
CA LYS A 22 -40.94 -7.57 -14.39
C LYS A 22 -42.07 -6.93 -13.58
N PRO A 23 -41.94 -6.80 -12.24
CA PRO A 23 -42.77 -5.84 -11.52
C PRO A 23 -42.42 -4.44 -12.06
N LYS A 24 -43.34 -3.87 -12.83
CA LYS A 24 -43.40 -2.43 -13.11
C LYS A 24 -43.97 -1.76 -11.86
N GLU A 25 -43.21 -1.72 -10.78
CA GLU A 25 -43.57 -0.98 -9.56
C GLU A 25 -42.37 -0.09 -9.12
N GLU A 26 -42.56 1.22 -9.30
CA GLU A 26 -42.13 2.30 -8.38
C GLU A 26 -40.65 2.58 -8.07
N LEU A 27 -39.70 2.35 -8.98
CA LEU A 27 -38.30 2.82 -8.79
C LEU A 27 -37.93 4.16 -9.48
N ALA A 28 -38.87 4.80 -10.17
CA ALA A 28 -38.63 6.04 -10.92
C ALA A 28 -38.67 7.34 -10.08
N PRO A 29 -39.63 7.56 -9.15
CA PRO A 29 -39.78 8.89 -8.53
C PRO A 29 -38.70 9.22 -7.49
N VAL A 30 -38.12 8.20 -6.84
CA VAL A 30 -37.07 8.40 -5.81
C VAL A 30 -35.76 8.89 -6.44
N ARG A 31 -35.41 8.41 -7.64
CA ARG A 31 -34.21 8.87 -8.36
C ARG A 31 -34.32 10.31 -8.85
N GLU A 32 -35.49 10.74 -9.30
CA GLU A 32 -35.67 12.11 -9.81
C GLU A 32 -35.57 13.16 -8.69
N GLU A 33 -36.15 12.91 -7.51
CA GLU A 33 -36.01 13.82 -6.36
C GLU A 33 -34.57 13.87 -5.82
N GLU A 34 -33.87 12.73 -5.74
CA GLU A 34 -32.46 12.69 -5.30
C GLU A 34 -31.54 13.41 -6.30
N ILE A 35 -31.77 13.22 -7.60
CA ILE A 35 -31.03 13.95 -8.64
C ILE A 35 -31.32 15.45 -8.54
N THR A 36 -32.57 15.85 -8.35
CA THR A 36 -32.96 17.28 -8.25
C THR A 36 -32.33 17.95 -7.03
N LYS A 37 -32.30 17.26 -5.88
CA LYS A 37 -31.59 17.73 -4.66
C LYS A 37 -30.08 17.82 -4.86
N ALA A 38 -29.48 16.86 -5.57
CA ALA A 38 -28.05 16.89 -5.91
C ALA A 38 -27.72 18.06 -6.85
N VAL A 39 -28.55 18.34 -7.84
CA VAL A 39 -28.38 19.49 -8.76
C VAL A 39 -28.48 20.82 -8.00
N ALA A 40 -29.48 20.99 -7.13
CA ALA A 40 -29.63 22.20 -6.32
C ALA A 40 -28.41 22.43 -5.39
N THR A 41 -27.83 21.36 -4.84
CA THR A 41 -26.62 21.44 -4.01
C THR A 41 -25.39 21.82 -4.84
N MET A 42 -25.31 21.37 -6.09
CA MET A 42 -24.22 21.74 -7.01
C MET A 42 -24.25 23.21 -7.41
N ASP A 43 -25.42 23.82 -7.50
CA ASP A 43 -25.54 25.24 -7.87
C ASP A 43 -25.06 26.16 -6.74
N VAL A 44 -25.30 25.80 -5.46
CA VAL A 44 -24.70 26.48 -4.29
C VAL A 44 -23.17 26.39 -4.30
N ILE A 45 -22.61 25.26 -4.75
CA ILE A 45 -21.16 25.08 -4.86
C ILE A 45 -20.59 25.94 -5.99
N LYS A 46 -21.28 26.07 -7.12
CA LYS A 46 -20.83 26.87 -8.28
C LYS A 46 -20.83 28.38 -8.01
N GLU A 47 -21.78 28.87 -7.21
CA GLU A 47 -21.87 30.30 -6.85
C GLU A 47 -20.72 30.75 -5.95
N ASN A 48 -20.09 29.82 -5.22
CA ASN A 48 -18.90 30.10 -4.41
C ASN A 48 -17.64 29.55 -5.08
N GLN A 49 -16.89 30.41 -5.76
CA GLN A 49 -15.69 30.03 -6.52
C GLN A 49 -14.61 29.33 -5.66
N GLU A 50 -14.47 29.71 -4.38
CA GLU A 50 -13.49 29.07 -3.48
C GLU A 50 -13.96 27.66 -3.10
N LEU A 51 -15.24 27.50 -2.79
CA LEU A 51 -15.84 26.21 -2.48
C LEU A 51 -15.83 25.28 -3.71
N ALA A 52 -16.13 25.80 -4.91
CA ALA A 52 -16.03 25.06 -6.17
C ALA A 52 -14.62 24.53 -6.41
N LYS A 53 -13.58 25.35 -6.18
CA LYS A 53 -12.17 24.90 -6.26
C LYS A 53 -11.87 23.79 -5.27
N ARG A 54 -12.32 23.92 -4.02
CA ARG A 54 -12.15 22.88 -2.99
C ARG A 54 -12.88 21.59 -3.35
N TYR A 55 -14.09 21.66 -3.88
CA TYR A 55 -14.85 20.48 -4.36
C TYR A 55 -14.20 19.83 -5.57
N GLN A 56 -13.68 20.60 -6.53
CA GLN A 56 -12.93 20.04 -7.65
C GLN A 56 -11.64 19.35 -7.20
N GLN A 57 -10.89 19.97 -6.27
CA GLN A 57 -9.70 19.37 -5.69
C GLN A 57 -10.06 18.09 -4.90
N ALA A 58 -11.07 18.14 -4.04
CA ALA A 58 -11.55 17.00 -3.27
C ALA A 58 -12.13 15.89 -4.15
N SER A 59 -12.83 16.22 -5.23
CA SER A 59 -13.35 15.24 -6.20
C SER A 59 -12.23 14.60 -7.01
N LYS A 60 -11.19 15.35 -7.38
CA LYS A 60 -9.99 14.81 -8.03
C LYS A 60 -9.19 13.91 -7.09
N MET A 61 -9.00 14.32 -5.84
CA MET A 61 -8.39 13.47 -4.80
C MET A 61 -9.25 12.23 -4.54
N GLY A 62 -10.57 12.37 -4.49
CA GLY A 62 -11.53 11.29 -4.33
C GLY A 62 -11.51 10.31 -5.50
N SER A 63 -11.41 10.78 -6.74
CA SER A 63 -11.32 9.92 -7.92
C SER A 63 -9.95 9.24 -8.08
N GLU A 64 -8.86 9.93 -7.71
CA GLU A 64 -7.52 9.34 -7.60
C GLU A 64 -7.50 8.25 -6.50
N ASN A 65 -8.20 8.45 -5.39
CA ASN A 65 -8.37 7.44 -4.33
C ASN A 65 -9.31 6.29 -4.74
N LEU A 66 -10.39 6.57 -5.49
CA LEU A 66 -11.32 5.56 -6.01
C LEU A 66 -10.70 4.69 -7.10
N SER A 67 -9.64 5.15 -7.77
CA SER A 67 -8.87 4.34 -8.72
C SER A 67 -8.09 3.18 -8.07
N GLY A 68 -8.19 2.99 -6.76
CA GLY A 68 -7.55 1.89 -6.04
C GLY A 68 -6.04 2.07 -5.92
N GLY A 69 -5.54 3.30 -6.03
CA GLY A 69 -4.13 3.60 -5.85
C GLY A 69 -3.66 3.17 -4.46
N MET A 70 -2.67 2.28 -4.39
CA MET A 70 -2.08 1.86 -3.12
C MET A 70 -1.57 3.07 -2.33
N PRO A 71 -1.75 3.10 -0.99
CA PRO A 71 -1.37 4.23 -0.16
C PRO A 71 0.15 4.29 0.04
N ILE A 72 0.89 4.58 -1.01
CA ILE A 72 2.35 4.50 -0.99
C ILE A 72 2.95 5.74 -0.32
N LEU A 73 3.75 5.50 0.71
CA LEU A 73 4.65 6.47 1.32
C LEU A 73 6.07 6.23 0.81
N LYS A 74 6.74 7.29 0.38
CA LYS A 74 8.12 7.24 -0.15
C LYS A 74 9.00 8.21 0.61
N ILE A 75 10.30 7.96 0.63
CA ILE A 75 11.29 8.97 1.02
C ILE A 75 11.81 9.62 -0.25
N HIS A 76 11.70 10.94 -0.34
CA HIS A 76 12.14 11.68 -1.52
C HIS A 76 13.66 11.82 -1.58
N SER A 77 14.20 11.69 -2.79
CA SER A 77 15.60 11.94 -3.11
C SER A 77 15.67 12.53 -4.51
N ILE A 78 16.22 13.74 -4.61
CA ILE A 78 16.49 14.46 -5.86
C ILE A 78 17.23 13.55 -6.85
N GLY A 79 16.82 13.59 -8.12
CA GLY A 79 17.42 12.84 -9.22
C GLY A 79 17.02 11.37 -9.31
N ARG A 80 16.16 10.87 -8.42
CA ARG A 80 15.61 9.49 -8.47
C ARG A 80 14.08 9.43 -8.50
N SER A 81 13.42 10.59 -8.51
CA SER A 81 12.00 10.74 -8.22
C SER A 81 11.36 11.73 -9.19
N THR A 82 10.22 11.35 -9.77
CA THR A 82 9.33 12.23 -10.54
C THR A 82 8.10 12.60 -9.70
N ASN A 83 8.22 12.61 -8.37
CA ASN A 83 7.11 12.95 -7.50
C ASN A 83 6.91 14.48 -7.50
N GLU A 84 5.66 14.92 -7.56
CA GLU A 84 5.26 16.33 -7.52
C GLU A 84 4.20 16.50 -6.43
N LEU A 85 4.31 17.58 -5.65
CA LEU A 85 3.31 17.96 -4.67
C LEU A 85 2.01 18.42 -5.36
N SER A 86 0.95 18.64 -4.57
CA SER A 86 -0.34 19.11 -5.09
C SER A 86 -0.27 20.47 -5.80
N ASP A 87 0.73 21.29 -5.49
CA ASP A 87 1.02 22.57 -6.15
C ASP A 87 2.00 22.47 -7.34
N GLY A 88 2.46 21.25 -7.67
CA GLY A 88 3.42 20.99 -8.74
C GLY A 88 4.90 21.19 -8.37
N SER A 89 5.20 21.58 -7.13
CA SER A 89 6.58 21.70 -6.66
C SER A 89 7.20 20.33 -6.33
N GLU A 90 8.53 20.25 -6.32
CA GLU A 90 9.24 19.03 -5.95
C GLU A 90 9.28 18.87 -4.41
N PRO A 91 9.05 17.67 -3.86
CA PRO A 91 9.21 17.43 -2.44
C PRO A 91 10.63 17.72 -1.94
N ASN A 92 10.76 18.06 -0.66
CA ASN A 92 12.03 18.27 0.00
C ASN A 92 12.81 16.95 0.12
N ASN A 93 14.13 17.04 -0.03
CA ASN A 93 15.02 15.90 0.13
C ASN A 93 14.97 15.30 1.53
N GLY A 94 14.87 13.97 1.59
CA GLY A 94 14.78 13.24 2.85
C GLY A 94 13.40 13.29 3.49
N TRP A 95 12.45 14.07 2.97
CA TRP A 95 11.10 14.08 3.52
C TRP A 95 10.30 12.91 2.98
N PHE A 96 9.30 12.51 3.74
CA PHE A 96 8.31 11.56 3.29
C PHE A 96 7.37 12.23 2.29
N TYR A 97 7.05 11.54 1.20
CA TYR A 97 6.06 11.94 0.21
C TYR A 97 4.94 10.90 0.19
N TYR A 98 3.72 11.34 0.47
CA TYR A 98 2.54 10.49 0.48
C TYR A 98 1.80 10.62 -0.85
N LYS A 99 1.85 9.55 -1.66
CA LYS A 99 1.38 9.58 -3.04
C LYS A 99 -0.11 9.92 -3.20
N PRO A 100 -1.03 9.41 -2.37
CA PRO A 100 -2.47 9.65 -2.55
C PRO A 100 -2.87 11.13 -2.46
N THR A 101 -2.33 11.87 -1.49
CA THR A 101 -2.67 13.30 -1.30
C THR A 101 -1.61 14.25 -1.87
N LYS A 102 -0.47 13.71 -2.33
CA LYS A 102 0.69 14.47 -2.80
C LYS A 102 1.22 15.44 -1.74
N GLN A 103 1.10 15.07 -0.47
CA GLN A 103 1.65 15.81 0.66
C GLN A 103 3.06 15.32 0.99
N GLN A 104 3.82 16.18 1.67
CA GLN A 104 5.12 15.83 2.23
C GLN A 104 5.18 16.07 3.74
N PHE A 105 5.99 15.25 4.41
CA PHE A 105 6.15 15.27 5.85
C PHE A 105 7.64 15.12 6.20
N GLU A 106 8.17 16.02 7.02
CA GLU A 106 9.51 15.85 7.59
C GLU A 106 9.54 14.69 8.59
N THR A 107 8.51 14.63 9.43
CA THR A 107 8.28 13.56 10.40
C THR A 107 6.82 13.12 10.36
N ILE A 108 6.56 11.86 10.69
CA ILE A 108 5.21 11.28 10.68
C ILE A 108 4.92 10.66 12.04
N ASP A 109 3.79 11.02 12.63
CA ASP A 109 3.24 10.32 13.77
C ASP A 109 2.33 9.19 13.29
N CYS A 110 2.61 7.96 13.69
CA CYS A 110 1.91 6.79 13.19
C CYS A 110 1.83 5.63 14.17
N HIS A 111 1.02 4.65 13.77
CA HIS A 111 0.97 3.30 14.32
C HIS A 111 1.47 2.32 13.25
N ILE A 112 2.39 1.43 13.61
CA ILE A 112 2.86 0.38 12.68
C ILE A 112 1.90 -0.81 12.80
N LEU A 113 1.25 -1.15 11.69
CA LEU A 113 0.27 -2.23 11.63
C LEU A 113 0.96 -3.57 11.40
N ALA A 114 1.83 -3.64 10.40
CA ALA A 114 2.47 -4.89 10.00
C ALA A 114 3.77 -4.66 9.25
N ILE A 115 4.68 -5.63 9.34
CA ILE A 115 5.96 -5.66 8.65
C ILE A 115 6.03 -6.98 7.91
N SER A 116 6.36 -6.97 6.62
CA SER A 116 6.46 -8.21 5.85
C SER A 116 7.69 -9.02 6.27
N ARG A 117 7.63 -10.34 6.03
CA ARG A 117 8.75 -11.28 6.25
C ARG A 117 9.95 -11.04 5.32
N GLY A 118 9.86 -10.04 4.46
CA GLY A 118 10.81 -9.76 3.40
C GLY A 118 10.71 -10.76 2.26
N PHE A 119 11.06 -10.32 1.06
CA PHE A 119 10.90 -11.08 -0.16
C PHE A 119 11.93 -10.61 -1.19
N ASN A 120 12.30 -11.50 -2.10
CA ASN A 120 13.19 -11.17 -3.20
C ASN A 120 12.36 -10.80 -4.42
N THR A 121 12.70 -9.68 -5.05
CA THR A 121 12.20 -9.33 -6.38
C THR A 121 13.35 -9.38 -7.37
N PRO A 122 13.11 -9.62 -8.66
CA PRO A 122 14.12 -9.35 -9.68
C PRO A 122 14.66 -7.92 -9.54
N LYS A 123 15.96 -7.76 -9.79
CA LYS A 123 16.61 -6.44 -9.76
C LYS A 123 16.36 -5.73 -11.08
N LEU A 124 15.73 -4.56 -11.03
CA LEU A 124 15.47 -3.77 -12.22
C LEU A 124 16.78 -3.41 -12.93
N GLY A 125 16.91 -3.82 -14.20
CA GLY A 125 18.14 -3.63 -14.99
C GLY A 125 19.33 -4.51 -14.57
N GLY A 126 19.11 -5.48 -13.69
CA GLY A 126 20.09 -6.51 -13.33
C GLY A 126 20.17 -7.63 -14.38
N LYS A 127 21.19 -8.48 -14.28
CA LYS A 127 21.27 -9.70 -15.10
C LYS A 127 20.16 -10.69 -14.72
N PRO A 128 19.74 -11.57 -15.64
CA PRO A 128 18.79 -12.65 -15.32
C PRO A 128 19.23 -13.43 -14.07
N GLY A 129 18.34 -13.57 -13.10
CA GLY A 129 18.60 -14.23 -11.82
C GLY A 129 19.13 -13.32 -10.70
N GLU A 130 19.50 -12.06 -10.99
CA GLU A 130 19.78 -11.09 -9.94
C GLU A 130 18.50 -10.66 -9.24
N THR A 131 18.49 -10.76 -7.91
CA THR A 131 17.36 -10.34 -7.09
C THR A 131 17.76 -9.26 -6.08
N THR A 132 16.79 -8.47 -5.66
CA THR A 132 16.90 -7.48 -4.59
C THR A 132 15.95 -7.88 -3.47
N TYR A 133 16.48 -7.95 -2.26
CA TYR A 133 15.69 -8.23 -1.06
C TYR A 133 14.98 -6.97 -0.58
N GLN A 134 13.67 -7.06 -0.39
CA GLN A 134 12.79 -5.96 0.00
C GLN A 134 11.95 -6.36 1.22
N HIS A 135 11.58 -5.38 2.04
CA HIS A 135 10.48 -5.51 2.99
C HIS A 135 9.40 -4.47 2.69
N LEU A 136 8.18 -4.76 3.12
CA LEU A 136 7.10 -3.79 3.23
C LEU A 136 6.87 -3.48 4.71
N LEU A 137 6.63 -2.22 5.01
CA LEU A 137 6.08 -1.79 6.29
C LEU A 137 4.76 -1.10 6.01
N SER A 138 3.71 -1.52 6.70
CA SER A 138 2.39 -0.92 6.64
C SER A 138 2.06 -0.26 7.98
N GLY A 139 1.42 0.90 7.92
CA GLY A 139 1.05 1.67 9.10
C GLY A 139 -0.14 2.58 8.83
N VAL A 140 -0.54 3.30 9.87
CA VAL A 140 -1.51 4.39 9.76
C VAL A 140 -0.91 5.63 10.37
N MET A 141 -0.81 6.70 9.60
CA MET A 141 -0.35 8.00 10.07
C MET A 141 -1.52 8.86 10.53
N LYS A 142 -1.27 9.70 11.54
CA LYS A 142 -2.20 10.74 12.00
C LYS A 142 -1.88 12.04 11.26
N VAL A 143 -2.78 12.47 10.38
CA VAL A 143 -2.66 13.72 9.61
C VAL A 143 -3.88 14.57 9.92
N ASP A 144 -3.67 15.74 10.54
CA ASP A 144 -4.74 16.69 10.89
C ASP A 144 -5.90 16.07 11.71
N GLY A 145 -5.59 15.09 12.54
CA GLY A 145 -6.58 14.36 13.36
C GLY A 145 -7.27 13.20 12.65
N GLU A 146 -6.95 12.96 11.37
CA GLU A 146 -7.45 11.84 10.60
C GLU A 146 -6.41 10.73 10.44
N TYR A 147 -6.90 9.52 10.23
CA TYR A 147 -6.08 8.34 9.99
C TYR A 147 -5.90 8.11 8.48
N ALA A 148 -4.66 8.13 8.02
CA ALA A 148 -4.30 7.78 6.65
C ALA A 148 -3.44 6.51 6.64
N PRO A 149 -3.88 5.41 6.00
CA PRO A 149 -3.06 4.21 5.88
C PRO A 149 -1.85 4.50 5.01
N PHE A 150 -0.77 3.74 5.18
CA PHE A 150 0.35 3.80 4.25
C PHE A 150 1.09 2.48 4.15
N VAL A 151 1.80 2.29 3.03
CA VAL A 151 2.78 1.24 2.81
C VAL A 151 4.08 1.87 2.31
N ILE A 152 5.20 1.47 2.91
CA ILE A 152 6.55 1.89 2.51
C ILE A 152 7.43 0.67 2.19
N TYR A 153 8.23 0.80 1.13
CA TYR A 153 9.23 -0.18 0.74
C TYR A 153 10.55 0.09 1.47
N LEU A 154 11.09 -0.96 2.10
CA LEU A 154 12.35 -0.92 2.83
C LEU A 154 13.41 -1.74 2.10
N ASN A 155 14.07 -1.09 1.12
CA ASN A 155 14.90 -1.78 0.13
C ASN A 155 16.41 -1.73 0.45
N SER A 156 16.81 -1.06 1.54
CA SER A 156 18.22 -0.92 1.92
C SER A 156 18.53 -1.65 3.23
N ALA A 157 19.79 -2.06 3.38
CA ALA A 157 20.28 -2.61 4.65
C ALA A 157 20.13 -1.60 5.80
N GLY A 158 20.33 -0.31 5.53
CA GLY A 158 20.11 0.75 6.51
C GLY A 158 18.71 0.73 7.09
N HIS A 159 17.67 0.67 6.24
CA HIS A 159 16.28 0.60 6.70
C HIS A 159 16.03 -0.63 7.58
N ARG A 160 16.51 -1.81 7.15
CA ARG A 160 16.33 -3.05 7.90
C ARG A 160 17.03 -3.02 9.25
N ASN A 161 18.24 -2.49 9.31
CA ASN A 161 19.02 -2.38 10.55
C ASN A 161 18.32 -1.47 11.57
N ARG A 162 17.79 -0.32 11.11
CA ARG A 162 17.02 0.62 11.95
C ARG A 162 15.73 -0.01 12.47
N MET A 163 14.99 -0.67 11.58
CA MET A 163 13.76 -1.40 11.94
C MET A 163 14.04 -2.50 12.98
N TYR A 164 15.12 -3.25 12.82
CA TYR A 164 15.52 -4.30 13.75
C TYR A 164 15.96 -3.74 15.11
N ALA A 165 16.72 -2.64 15.12
CA ALA A 165 17.10 -1.94 16.35
C ALA A 165 15.88 -1.42 17.10
N PHE A 166 14.92 -0.83 16.38
CA PHE A 166 13.64 -0.39 16.93
C PHE A 166 12.83 -1.57 17.50
N GLY A 167 12.75 -2.69 16.76
CA GLY A 167 12.09 -3.91 17.23
C GLY A 167 12.66 -4.42 18.56
N LYS A 168 14.00 -4.39 18.73
CA LYS A 168 14.67 -4.72 20.00
C LYS A 168 14.32 -3.74 21.12
N GLN A 169 14.24 -2.45 20.83
CA GLN A 169 13.89 -1.42 21.80
C GLN A 169 12.47 -1.63 22.36
N ILE A 170 11.50 -1.94 21.49
CA ILE A 170 10.10 -2.11 21.90
C ILE A 170 9.80 -3.50 22.45
N HIS A 171 10.69 -4.49 22.23
CA HIS A 171 10.52 -5.86 22.69
C HIS A 171 10.19 -5.96 24.18
N GLN A 172 10.81 -5.10 24.99
CA GLN A 172 10.55 -5.02 26.43
C GLN A 172 9.08 -4.73 26.77
N PHE A 173 8.31 -4.10 25.89
CA PHE A 173 6.90 -3.77 26.10
C PHE A 173 5.98 -4.78 25.42
N THR A 174 6.37 -5.25 24.23
CA THR A 174 5.51 -6.10 23.40
C THR A 174 5.46 -7.56 23.89
N HIS A 175 6.47 -8.02 24.61
CA HIS A 175 6.58 -9.40 25.13
C HIS A 175 6.48 -9.49 26.66
N GLN A 176 6.10 -8.40 27.32
CA GLN A 176 5.92 -8.38 28.77
C GLN A 176 4.76 -9.30 29.21
N ARG A 177 4.91 -9.89 30.40
CA ARG A 177 3.84 -10.66 31.08
C ARG A 177 3.27 -9.80 32.22
N PRO A 178 1.96 -9.88 32.53
CA PRO A 178 0.99 -10.84 32.01
C PRO A 178 0.39 -10.50 30.64
N ILE A 179 0.48 -9.25 30.18
CA ILE A 179 -0.12 -8.77 28.94
C ILE A 179 0.93 -8.01 28.15
N GLY A 180 1.23 -8.47 26.94
CA GLY A 180 2.12 -7.79 25.99
C GLY A 180 1.38 -6.70 25.23
N ILE A 181 2.05 -5.58 24.98
CA ILE A 181 1.45 -4.47 24.22
C ILE A 181 1.59 -4.76 22.72
N PRO A 182 0.50 -4.83 21.93
CA PRO A 182 0.63 -5.04 20.50
C PRO A 182 1.30 -3.84 19.83
N MET A 183 2.12 -4.09 18.80
CA MET A 183 2.90 -3.04 18.12
C MET A 183 2.04 -1.91 17.55
N PHE A 184 0.85 -2.23 17.03
CA PHE A 184 -0.07 -1.22 16.49
C PHE A 184 -0.59 -0.27 17.57
N ALA A 185 -0.59 -0.66 18.84
CA ALA A 185 -1.03 0.21 19.93
C ALA A 185 0.05 1.21 20.38
N LEU A 186 1.30 1.07 19.91
CA LEU A 186 2.39 2.00 20.22
C LEU A 186 2.30 3.23 19.31
N SER A 187 2.37 4.43 19.88
CA SER A 187 2.56 5.65 19.11
C SER A 187 4.04 5.85 18.74
N ILE A 188 4.31 5.95 17.44
CA ILE A 188 5.67 5.97 16.88
C ILE A 188 5.82 7.20 16.02
N LYS A 189 6.97 7.87 16.12
CA LYS A 189 7.38 8.93 15.21
C LYS A 189 8.39 8.38 14.21
N LEU A 190 8.07 8.49 12.93
CA LEU A 190 8.99 8.22 11.82
C LEU A 190 9.68 9.51 11.41
N PHE A 191 10.96 9.41 11.13
CA PHE A 191 11.78 10.49 10.60
C PHE A 191 12.86 9.89 9.68
N THR A 192 13.66 10.73 9.05
CA THR A 192 14.77 10.27 8.21
C THR A 192 16.10 10.81 8.68
N VAL A 193 17.15 10.03 8.42
CA VAL A 193 18.54 10.37 8.71
C VAL A 193 19.40 10.14 7.48
N GLN A 194 20.45 10.94 7.30
CA GLN A 194 21.44 10.69 6.26
C GLN A 194 22.44 9.64 6.76
N GLU A 195 22.51 8.53 6.05
CA GLU A 195 23.51 7.49 6.27
C GLU A 195 24.51 7.49 5.13
N LYS A 196 25.81 7.42 5.47
CA LYS A 196 26.85 7.19 4.48
C LYS A 196 26.86 5.71 4.13
N TYR A 197 26.86 5.41 2.84
CA TYR A 197 27.07 4.05 2.37
C TYR A 197 28.36 3.99 1.56
N GLU A 198 29.05 2.87 1.67
CA GLU A 198 30.19 2.51 0.84
C GLU A 198 29.88 1.20 0.16
N PHE A 199 30.04 1.15 -1.17
CA PHE A 199 29.98 -0.08 -1.92
C PHE A 199 31.18 -0.17 -2.85
N THR A 200 31.63 -1.40 -3.09
CA THR A 200 32.68 -1.66 -4.08
C THR A 200 31.98 -2.11 -5.35
N GLY A 201 32.15 -1.35 -6.43
CA GLY A 201 31.63 -1.74 -7.74
C GLY A 201 32.33 -2.97 -8.29
N ASP A 202 31.77 -3.58 -9.32
CA ASP A 202 32.36 -4.75 -10.00
C ASP A 202 33.74 -4.45 -10.60
N ASP A 203 34.04 -3.17 -10.86
CA ASP A 203 35.34 -2.67 -11.30
C ASP A 203 36.36 -2.49 -10.15
N GLY A 204 36.00 -2.90 -8.93
CA GLY A 204 36.82 -2.78 -7.73
C GLY A 204 36.87 -1.37 -7.15
N LYS A 205 36.17 -0.39 -7.73
CA LYS A 205 36.19 0.99 -7.22
C LYS A 205 35.23 1.14 -6.03
N LYS A 206 35.76 1.69 -4.94
CA LYS A 206 34.94 2.12 -3.81
C LYS A 206 34.16 3.36 -4.18
N MET A 207 32.85 3.25 -4.22
CA MET A 207 31.93 4.37 -4.34
C MET A 207 31.34 4.65 -2.97
N SER A 208 31.42 5.92 -2.55
CA SER A 208 30.79 6.39 -1.33
C SER A 208 29.68 7.36 -1.69
N GLY A 209 28.58 7.29 -0.94
CA GLY A 209 27.44 8.17 -1.13
C GLY A 209 26.71 8.42 0.18
N LYS A 210 25.69 9.26 0.11
CA LYS A 210 24.74 9.49 1.20
C LYS A 210 23.37 9.03 0.75
N SER A 211 22.66 8.32 1.61
CA SER A 211 21.27 7.94 1.39
C SER A 211 20.43 8.37 2.57
N TRP A 212 19.20 8.78 2.29
CA TRP A 212 18.20 8.98 3.33
C TRP A 212 17.63 7.63 3.75
N VAL A 213 17.64 7.38 5.05
CA VAL A 213 17.15 6.15 5.66
C VAL A 213 16.13 6.51 6.72
N MET A 214 15.07 5.72 6.82
CA MET A 214 14.01 5.88 7.82
C MET A 214 14.52 5.43 9.17
N ASP A 215 14.17 6.19 10.20
CA ASP A 215 14.41 5.85 11.59
C ASP A 215 13.12 6.04 12.41
N TYR A 216 13.14 5.52 13.64
CA TYR A 216 11.97 5.33 14.47
C TYR A 216 12.22 5.88 15.86
N GLU A 217 11.23 6.58 16.41
CA GLU A 217 11.24 7.06 17.78
C GLU A 217 9.93 6.61 18.45
N LEU A 218 10.05 5.77 19.48
CA LEU A 218 8.91 5.44 20.34
C LEU A 218 8.54 6.69 21.14
N LYS A 219 7.29 7.14 21.03
CA LYS A 219 6.81 8.23 21.89
C LYS A 219 6.66 7.73 23.31
N VAL A 220 7.19 8.48 24.27
CA VAL A 220 7.13 8.18 25.69
C VAL A 220 6.50 9.35 26.46
N ASN A 221 5.80 9.03 27.54
CA ASN A 221 5.31 10.00 28.53
C ASN A 221 6.48 10.52 29.38
N GLU A 222 6.20 11.52 30.23
CA GLU A 222 7.21 12.12 31.13
C GLU A 222 7.85 11.11 32.10
N ASP A 223 7.14 10.04 32.45
CA ASP A 223 7.61 8.95 33.30
C ASP A 223 8.43 7.88 32.55
N GLY A 224 8.62 8.05 31.23
CA GLY A 224 9.32 7.11 30.37
C GLY A 224 8.49 5.92 29.89
N SER A 225 7.20 5.83 30.26
CA SER A 225 6.29 4.81 29.73
C SER A 225 5.92 5.09 28.27
N PRO A 226 5.66 4.06 27.44
CA PRO A 226 5.24 4.28 26.05
C PRO A 226 3.87 5.00 25.98
N VAL A 227 3.71 5.88 24.99
CA VAL A 227 2.41 6.44 24.65
C VAL A 227 1.61 5.38 23.88
N LEU A 228 0.44 5.03 24.43
CA LEU A 228 -0.43 3.97 23.92
C LEU A 228 -1.77 4.52 23.42
N VAL A 229 -2.42 3.74 22.57
CA VAL A 229 -3.83 3.92 22.24
C VAL A 229 -4.68 3.67 23.48
N GLY A 230 -5.31 4.72 24.01
CA GLY A 230 -6.18 4.66 25.18
C GLY A 230 -7.69 4.59 24.86
N ASP A 231 -8.08 4.90 23.63
CA ASP A 231 -9.48 4.85 23.18
C ASP A 231 -9.80 3.47 22.58
N VAL A 232 -10.90 2.87 23.02
CA VAL A 232 -11.31 1.52 22.60
C VAL A 232 -11.66 1.48 21.11
N ARG A 233 -12.31 2.53 20.57
CA ARG A 233 -12.70 2.56 19.16
C ARG A 233 -11.49 2.71 18.25
N GLU A 234 -10.52 3.52 18.68
CA GLU A 234 -9.23 3.62 18.00
C GLU A 234 -8.49 2.29 18.02
N PHE A 235 -8.52 1.57 19.14
CA PHE A 235 -7.91 0.25 19.26
C PHE A 235 -8.55 -0.77 18.29
N ASP A 236 -9.88 -0.89 18.30
CA ASP A 236 -10.63 -1.80 17.42
C ASP A 236 -10.36 -1.48 15.93
N PHE A 237 -10.34 -0.19 15.58
CA PHE A 237 -10.02 0.27 14.23
C PHE A 237 -8.61 -0.16 13.79
N LEU A 238 -7.61 0.02 14.66
CA LEU A 238 -6.23 -0.34 14.35
C LEU A 238 -6.08 -1.86 14.25
N GLU A 239 -6.73 -2.63 15.12
CA GLU A 239 -6.74 -4.09 15.07
C GLU A 239 -7.33 -4.62 13.75
N GLU A 240 -8.50 -4.13 13.34
CA GLU A 240 -9.09 -4.47 12.03
C GLU A 240 -8.19 -4.06 10.86
N SER A 241 -7.50 -2.92 11.00
CA SER A 241 -6.59 -2.42 9.98
C SER A 241 -5.35 -3.29 9.81
N VAL A 242 -4.90 -4.01 10.86
CA VAL A 242 -3.80 -4.98 10.75
C VAL A 242 -4.13 -6.06 9.74
N ILE A 243 -5.35 -6.63 9.79
CA ILE A 243 -5.78 -7.70 8.89
C ILE A 243 -5.77 -7.20 7.44
N LYS A 244 -6.39 -6.04 7.19
CA LYS A 244 -6.43 -5.41 5.86
C LYS A 244 -5.02 -5.07 5.35
N ALA A 245 -4.13 -4.62 6.23
CA ALA A 245 -2.74 -4.34 5.88
C ALA A 245 -1.96 -5.59 5.48
N GLN A 246 -2.19 -6.71 6.16
CA GLN A 246 -1.56 -7.99 5.83
C GLN A 246 -2.01 -8.48 4.45
N GLU A 247 -3.32 -8.52 4.21
CA GLU A 247 -3.90 -8.92 2.91
C GLU A 247 -3.38 -8.03 1.76
N MET A 248 -3.34 -6.71 1.99
CA MET A 248 -2.79 -5.76 1.02
C MET A 248 -1.31 -6.04 0.73
N MET A 249 -0.48 -6.25 1.76
CA MET A 249 0.94 -6.54 1.57
C MET A 249 1.17 -7.86 0.86
N GLU A 250 0.40 -8.91 1.17
CA GLU A 250 0.50 -10.20 0.48
C GLU A 250 0.14 -10.08 -1.01
N SER A 251 -0.92 -9.32 -1.30
CA SER A 251 -1.30 -8.99 -2.68
C SER A 251 -0.19 -8.23 -3.42
N MET A 252 0.44 -7.25 -2.76
CA MET A 252 1.57 -6.50 -3.31
C MET A 252 2.78 -7.38 -3.60
N ILE A 253 3.14 -8.26 -2.65
CA ILE A 253 4.26 -9.20 -2.80
C ILE A 253 3.97 -10.14 -3.97
N THR A 254 2.78 -10.71 -4.01
CA THR A 254 2.37 -11.63 -5.08
C THR A 254 2.40 -10.93 -6.43
N SER A 255 1.81 -9.74 -6.56
CA SER A 255 1.85 -8.96 -7.79
C SER A 255 3.28 -8.65 -8.24
N LYS A 256 4.16 -8.23 -7.32
CA LYS A 256 5.57 -7.92 -7.65
C LYS A 256 6.41 -9.14 -8.02
N VAL A 257 6.08 -10.30 -7.47
CA VAL A 257 6.73 -11.57 -7.81
C VAL A 257 6.15 -12.15 -9.12
N SER A 258 4.86 -11.94 -9.39
CA SER A 258 4.16 -12.49 -10.56
C SER A 258 4.22 -11.63 -11.83
N GLU A 259 4.37 -10.30 -11.72
CA GLU A 259 4.46 -9.37 -12.86
C GLU A 259 5.58 -9.73 -13.86
N GLU A 260 6.55 -10.58 -13.49
CA GLU A 260 7.65 -10.99 -14.37
C GLU A 260 7.80 -12.52 -14.51
N ALA A 261 6.81 -13.31 -14.06
CA ALA A 261 6.74 -14.75 -14.34
C ALA A 261 6.07 -15.06 -15.69
N GLN A 262 5.51 -14.05 -16.37
CA GLN A 262 5.13 -14.19 -17.77
C GLN A 262 6.40 -14.04 -18.62
N PRO A 263 6.86 -15.08 -19.34
CA PRO A 263 7.85 -14.85 -20.37
C PRO A 263 7.25 -13.81 -21.32
N ALA A 264 8.01 -12.75 -21.59
CA ALA A 264 7.68 -11.85 -22.69
C ALA A 264 7.41 -12.73 -23.91
N VAL A 265 6.16 -12.78 -24.36
CA VAL A 265 5.79 -13.39 -25.64
C VAL A 265 6.40 -12.46 -26.68
N MET A 266 7.69 -12.66 -26.94
CA MET A 266 8.32 -12.21 -28.16
C MET A 266 7.64 -13.01 -29.25
N SER A 267 6.77 -12.34 -30.01
CA SER A 267 6.47 -12.74 -31.36
C SER A 267 7.78 -12.76 -32.13
N ASP A 268 8.40 -13.92 -32.25
CA ASP A 268 9.11 -14.29 -33.47
C ASP A 268 9.25 -15.80 -33.57
N GLU A 269 8.80 -16.32 -34.70
CA GLU A 269 8.98 -17.69 -35.13
C GLU A 269 10.48 -18.00 -35.26
N THR A 270 11.01 -18.90 -34.45
CA THR A 270 11.89 -19.98 -34.93
C THR A 270 12.15 -21.04 -33.86
N ALA A 271 12.18 -22.29 -34.32
CA ALA A 271 12.22 -23.51 -33.54
C ALA A 271 13.55 -23.75 -32.79
N ILE A 272 13.50 -24.47 -31.66
CA ILE A 272 13.88 -25.90 -31.51
C ILE A 272 14.04 -26.24 -30.00
N GLN A 273 13.37 -27.33 -29.63
CA GLN A 273 13.53 -28.29 -28.52
C GLN A 273 14.60 -28.09 -27.42
N GLY A 274 14.15 -28.30 -26.18
CA GLY A 274 14.96 -28.73 -25.05
C GLY A 274 14.14 -28.78 -23.76
N GLU A 275 13.54 -29.93 -23.45
CA GLU A 275 12.96 -30.20 -22.12
C GLU A 275 14.07 -30.21 -21.07
N GLU A 276 14.04 -29.27 -20.12
CA GLU A 276 14.64 -29.47 -18.80
C GLU A 276 13.55 -29.45 -17.73
N VAL A 277 13.32 -30.62 -17.16
CA VAL A 277 12.44 -30.84 -16.01
C VAL A 277 13.12 -30.23 -14.78
N PHE A 278 12.65 -29.05 -14.35
CA PHE A 278 13.10 -28.41 -13.12
C PHE A 278 12.52 -29.15 -11.90
N THR A 279 13.32 -30.00 -11.26
CA THR A 279 12.99 -30.60 -9.96
C THR A 279 13.43 -29.67 -8.83
N GLY A 280 12.64 -28.64 -8.57
CA GLY A 280 12.86 -27.73 -7.44
C GLY A 280 12.67 -28.45 -6.10
N LYS A 281 13.77 -28.80 -5.43
CA LYS A 281 13.75 -29.19 -4.02
C LYS A 281 13.49 -27.95 -3.16
N VAL A 282 12.30 -27.91 -2.56
CA VAL A 282 11.96 -26.98 -1.48
C VAL A 282 12.84 -27.29 -0.27
N LYS A 283 13.69 -26.34 0.15
CA LYS A 283 14.31 -26.39 1.49
C LYS A 283 13.24 -26.02 2.51
N LYS A 284 12.93 -26.96 3.41
CA LYS A 284 12.07 -26.77 4.57
C LYS A 284 12.74 -25.81 5.57
N ASP A 285 11.94 -24.83 5.99
CA ASP A 285 11.84 -24.17 7.28
C ASP A 285 13.05 -24.28 8.23
N GLU A 286 13.84 -23.20 8.28
CA GLU A 286 14.42 -22.77 9.55
C GLU A 286 13.48 -21.71 10.12
N GLU A 287 12.80 -22.09 11.20
CA GLU A 287 11.95 -21.22 12.02
C GLU A 287 12.77 -20.00 12.46
N ILE A 288 12.40 -18.84 11.93
CA ILE A 288 12.81 -17.56 12.51
C ILE A 288 12.00 -17.41 13.81
N PRO A 289 12.64 -17.25 14.98
CA PRO A 289 11.91 -17.00 16.21
C PRO A 289 11.25 -15.62 16.11
N PHE A 290 9.92 -15.61 16.06
CA PHE A 290 9.09 -14.43 16.28
C PHE A 290 8.91 -14.22 17.79
#